data_AF-A0A4Q4XVK5-F1
#
_entry.id   AF-A0A4Q4XVK5-F1
#
_cell.length_a   1.000
_cell.length_b   1.000
_cell.length_c   1.000
_cell.angle_alpha   90.00
_cell.angle_beta   90.00
_cell.angle_gamma   90.00
#
_symmetry.space_group_name_H-M   'P 1'
#
loop_
_entity.id
_entity.type
_entity.pdbx_description
1 polymer ?
#
loop_
_entity_poly.entity_id
_entity_poly.type
_entity_poly.pdbx_seq_one_letter_code
_entity_poly.pdbx_strand_id
1 'polypeptide(L)'
;MTVYLEEAKAYLEEHGWAHIPSVLSKQEAAHAQIGSGRPTSVRVFYLTELDQLFRNLIAHPTAVEMHGAALKPGPRLPGTLAGRLGAALNVVWCLTDVREENGTTQYIPGRNRWAYRGQVPANAPDLLVPFEGEAGDAIVMGGRVWYTSGSNVTEDEDCALLFGYYTAPAMRQLANWTAKSPKDIQDSLSPEMREWLGLNPGWKHRLDGGLEALERIVPGCEKKNRKQRADGNYLGARDNRAEDE
;
A
#
# COMPACT_ATOMS: atom_id res chain seq x y z
N MET A 1 -17.29 -12.01 -8.75
CA MET A 1 -16.22 -11.07 -8.31
C MET A 1 -16.62 -10.28 -7.07
N THR A 2 -17.75 -9.55 -7.07
CA THR A 2 -18.13 -8.69 -5.94
C THR A 2 -18.39 -9.42 -4.61
N VAL A 3 -19.11 -10.55 -4.63
CA VAL A 3 -19.36 -11.36 -3.40
C VAL A 3 -18.06 -11.87 -2.80
N TYR A 4 -17.17 -12.37 -3.67
CA TYR A 4 -15.85 -12.85 -3.27
C TYR A 4 -14.98 -11.76 -2.62
N LEU A 5 -15.02 -10.53 -3.15
CA LEU A 5 -14.26 -9.42 -2.56
C LEU A 5 -14.80 -9.00 -1.20
N GLU A 6 -16.11 -9.09 -0.94
CA GLU A 6 -16.64 -8.84 0.41
C GLU A 6 -16.17 -9.89 1.42
N GLU A 7 -16.13 -11.17 1.02
CA GLU A 7 -15.57 -12.24 1.84
C GLU A 7 -14.08 -12.01 2.11
N ALA A 8 -13.30 -11.64 1.09
CA ALA A 8 -11.88 -11.31 1.25
C ALA A 8 -11.66 -10.11 2.18
N LYS A 9 -12.51 -9.07 2.14
CA LYS A 9 -12.42 -7.93 3.06
C LYS A 9 -12.71 -8.34 4.50
N ALA A 10 -13.74 -9.15 4.72
CA ALA A 10 -14.08 -9.66 6.05
C ALA A 10 -12.93 -10.52 6.61
N TYR A 11 -12.38 -11.39 5.77
CA TYR A 11 -11.23 -12.23 6.13
C TYR A 11 -9.99 -11.39 6.45
N LEU A 12 -9.72 -10.34 5.66
CA LEU A 12 -8.65 -9.37 5.92
C LEU A 12 -8.83 -8.65 7.27
N GLU A 13 -10.04 -8.23 7.61
CA GLU A 13 -10.33 -7.56 8.87
C GLU A 13 -10.08 -8.48 10.08
N GLU A 14 -10.49 -9.74 9.97
CA GLU A 14 -10.35 -10.73 11.03
C GLU A 14 -8.89 -11.20 11.20
N HIS A 15 -8.28 -11.64 10.11
CA HIS A 15 -6.99 -12.35 10.10
C HIS A 15 -5.79 -11.45 9.77
N GLY A 16 -6.03 -10.24 9.28
CA GLY A 16 -4.98 -9.29 8.89
C GLY A 16 -4.41 -9.52 7.48
N TRP A 17 -4.87 -10.55 6.77
CA TRP A 17 -4.51 -10.85 5.39
C TRP A 17 -5.70 -11.51 4.68
N ALA A 18 -5.69 -11.60 3.35
CA ALA A 18 -6.66 -12.35 2.56
C ALA A 18 -6.02 -12.86 1.25
N HIS A 19 -6.46 -14.02 0.77
CA HIS A 19 -6.16 -14.55 -0.56
C HIS A 19 -7.28 -14.16 -1.53
N ILE A 20 -6.93 -13.88 -2.78
CA ILE A 20 -7.85 -13.56 -3.86
C ILE A 20 -7.35 -14.29 -5.11
N PRO A 21 -8.04 -15.34 -5.58
CA PRO A 21 -7.57 -16.14 -6.70
C PRO A 21 -7.84 -15.45 -8.03
N SER A 22 -7.01 -15.75 -9.01
CA SER A 22 -7.23 -15.44 -10.43
C SER A 22 -7.53 -13.96 -10.70
N VAL A 23 -6.80 -13.06 -10.03
CA VAL A 23 -6.94 -11.61 -10.23
C VAL A 23 -6.27 -11.15 -11.51
N LEU A 24 -5.12 -11.76 -11.84
CA LEU A 24 -4.44 -11.56 -13.11
C LEU A 24 -4.62 -12.82 -13.98
N SER A 25 -4.63 -12.63 -15.29
CA SER A 25 -4.47 -13.76 -16.20
C SER A 25 -3.07 -14.36 -16.06
N LYS A 26 -2.92 -15.64 -16.41
CA LYS A 26 -1.61 -16.31 -16.43
C LYS A 26 -0.62 -15.60 -17.37
N GLN A 27 -1.11 -14.98 -18.44
CA GLN A 27 -0.30 -14.20 -19.38
C GLN A 27 0.22 -12.90 -18.75
N GLU A 28 -0.63 -12.16 -18.03
CA GLU A 28 -0.21 -10.95 -17.30
C GLU A 28 0.79 -11.28 -16.19
N ALA A 29 0.54 -12.37 -15.44
CA ALA A 29 1.45 -12.85 -14.41
C ALA A 29 2.83 -13.17 -15.00
N ALA A 30 2.88 -13.91 -16.11
CA ALA A 30 4.12 -14.23 -16.82
C ALA A 30 4.83 -12.99 -17.37
N HIS A 31 4.10 -12.03 -17.97
CA HIS A 31 4.68 -10.79 -18.50
C HIS A 31 5.33 -9.95 -17.40
N ALA A 32 4.77 -9.94 -16.19
CA ALA A 32 5.31 -9.15 -15.08
C ALA A 32 6.56 -9.78 -14.45
N GLN A 33 6.92 -11.02 -14.81
CA GLN A 33 8.13 -11.66 -14.30
C GLN A 33 9.38 -10.99 -14.89
N ILE A 34 10.25 -10.50 -14.00
CA ILE A 34 11.56 -9.96 -14.38
C ILE A 34 12.60 -10.99 -13.96
N GLY A 35 13.10 -11.76 -14.93
CA GLY A 35 14.10 -12.80 -14.70
C GLY A 35 15.35 -12.22 -14.05
N SER A 36 15.79 -12.82 -12.94
CA SER A 36 16.93 -12.32 -12.17
C SER A 36 18.25 -13.04 -12.48
N GLY A 37 18.19 -14.23 -13.08
CA GLY A 37 19.34 -15.02 -13.55
C GLY A 37 20.39 -15.33 -12.47
N ARG A 38 20.06 -15.17 -11.18
CA ARG A 38 20.99 -15.28 -10.05
C ARG A 38 20.46 -16.20 -8.97
N PRO A 39 21.35 -16.93 -8.26
CA PRO A 39 20.97 -18.04 -7.37
C PRO A 39 20.39 -17.62 -6.00
N THR A 40 20.09 -16.34 -5.76
CA THR A 40 19.68 -15.84 -4.43
C THR A 40 18.64 -14.74 -4.54
N SER A 41 17.75 -14.63 -3.55
CA SER A 41 16.66 -13.63 -3.45
C SER A 41 17.01 -12.25 -4.04
N VAL A 42 16.38 -11.91 -5.17
CA VAL A 42 16.54 -10.62 -5.85
C VAL A 42 15.32 -9.75 -5.60
N ARG A 43 15.55 -8.47 -5.27
CA ARG A 43 14.50 -7.45 -5.18
C ARG A 43 14.72 -6.40 -6.25
N VAL A 44 13.75 -6.24 -7.13
CA VAL A 44 13.75 -5.21 -8.18
C VAL A 44 12.79 -4.09 -7.77
N PHE A 45 13.23 -2.84 -7.92
CA PHE A 45 12.45 -1.64 -7.56
C PHE A 45 12.26 -0.75 -8.78
N TYR A 46 11.42 0.28 -8.66
CA TYR A 46 11.16 1.30 -9.70
C TYR A 46 10.53 0.75 -10.99
N LEU A 47 9.76 -0.33 -10.82
CA LEU A 47 9.07 -1.03 -11.90
C LEU A 47 8.08 -0.13 -12.65
N THR A 48 7.55 0.90 -11.97
CA THR A 48 6.65 1.90 -12.56
C THR A 48 7.26 2.70 -13.69
N GLU A 49 8.57 2.68 -13.87
CA GLU A 49 9.26 3.34 -14.98
C GLU A 49 9.49 2.37 -16.15
N LEU A 50 9.61 1.07 -15.85
CA LEU A 50 10.00 0.03 -16.80
C LEU A 50 8.84 -0.39 -17.71
N ASP A 51 7.64 -0.56 -17.16
CA ASP A 51 6.49 -1.06 -17.91
C ASP A 51 5.19 -0.40 -17.42
N GLN A 52 4.28 -0.14 -18.37
CA GLN A 52 2.93 0.34 -18.09
C GLN A 52 2.12 -0.64 -17.24
N LEU A 53 2.37 -1.94 -17.36
CA LEU A 53 1.71 -2.98 -16.56
C LEU A 53 1.81 -2.68 -15.06
N PHE A 54 3.00 -2.32 -14.57
CA PHE A 54 3.20 -2.04 -13.15
C PHE A 54 2.41 -0.80 -12.67
N ARG A 55 2.26 0.21 -13.53
CA ARG A 55 1.40 1.37 -13.26
C ARG A 55 -0.07 0.96 -13.22
N ASN A 56 -0.50 0.08 -14.13
CA ASN A 56 -1.86 -0.44 -14.15
C ASN A 56 -2.16 -1.30 -12.90
N LEU A 57 -1.18 -2.08 -12.42
CA LEU A 57 -1.32 -2.90 -11.21
C LEU A 57 -1.48 -2.05 -9.94
N ILE A 58 -0.84 -0.87 -9.87
CA ILE A 58 -1.09 0.09 -8.78
C ILE A 58 -2.57 0.51 -8.76
N ALA A 59 -3.15 0.72 -9.94
CA ALA A 59 -4.53 1.12 -10.16
C ALA A 59 -5.54 -0.03 -10.18
N HIS A 60 -5.11 -1.27 -9.96
CA HIS A 60 -5.96 -2.43 -10.18
C HIS A 60 -7.21 -2.36 -9.28
N PRO A 61 -8.44 -2.53 -9.80
CA PRO A 61 -9.67 -2.38 -9.02
C PRO A 61 -9.68 -3.18 -7.71
N THR A 62 -9.24 -4.44 -7.75
CA THR A 62 -9.05 -5.28 -6.56
C THR A 62 -8.15 -4.63 -5.51
N ALA A 63 -7.01 -4.06 -5.92
CA ALA A 63 -6.08 -3.43 -5.00
C ALA A 63 -6.66 -2.16 -4.39
N VAL A 64 -7.30 -1.31 -5.19
CA VAL A 64 -7.96 -0.08 -4.75
C VAL A 64 -9.10 -0.39 -3.76
N GLU A 65 -9.91 -1.41 -4.05
CA GLU A 65 -11.05 -1.80 -3.23
C GLU A 65 -10.62 -2.41 -1.88
N MET A 66 -9.60 -3.28 -1.89
CA MET A 66 -9.01 -3.86 -0.68
C MET A 66 -8.29 -2.81 0.16
N HIS A 67 -7.59 -1.87 -0.48
CA HIS A 67 -6.99 -0.72 0.19
C HIS A 67 -8.05 0.15 0.88
N GLY A 68 -9.13 0.47 0.17
CA GLY A 68 -10.26 1.23 0.73
C GLY A 68 -10.91 0.54 1.94
N ALA A 69 -10.96 -0.79 1.95
CA ALA A 69 -11.43 -1.56 3.10
C ALA A 69 -10.44 -1.54 4.28
N ALA A 70 -9.15 -1.73 4.01
CA ALA A 70 -8.10 -1.79 5.03
C ALA A 70 -7.86 -0.47 5.77
N LEU A 71 -8.15 0.67 5.13
CA LEU A 71 -7.97 2.01 5.71
C LEU A 71 -9.18 2.53 6.49
N LYS A 72 -10.30 1.79 6.54
CA LYS A 72 -11.43 2.19 7.39
C LYS A 72 -10.99 2.20 8.86
N PRO A 73 -11.31 3.25 9.64
CA PRO A 73 -10.96 3.29 11.05
C PRO A 73 -11.69 2.16 11.79
N GLY A 74 -10.95 1.13 12.23
CA GLY A 74 -11.50 0.05 13.04
C GLY A 74 -11.78 0.47 14.49
N PRO A 75 -12.38 -0.42 15.31
CA PRO A 75 -12.70 -0.13 16.71
C PRO A 75 -11.47 0.34 17.50
N ARG A 76 -11.66 1.35 18.36
CA ARG A 76 -10.61 1.92 19.20
C ARG A 76 -10.08 0.86 20.17
N LEU A 77 -8.76 0.78 20.30
CA LEU A 77 -8.18 0.04 21.42
C LEU A 77 -8.42 0.85 22.70
N PRO A 78 -8.71 0.21 23.84
CA PRO A 78 -8.77 0.90 25.12
C PRO A 78 -7.47 1.67 25.36
N GLY A 79 -7.56 3.00 25.55
CA GLY A 79 -6.41 3.86 25.78
C GLY A 79 -5.77 4.50 24.54
N THR A 80 -6.28 4.29 23.32
CA THR A 80 -5.79 4.99 22.11
C THR A 80 -6.84 5.94 21.53
N LEU A 81 -6.44 7.17 21.20
CA LEU A 81 -7.32 8.15 20.54
C LEU A 81 -7.67 7.76 19.09
N ALA A 82 -6.78 7.02 18.42
CA ALA A 82 -7.01 6.51 17.08
C ALA A 82 -7.65 5.12 17.11
N GLY A 83 -8.70 4.91 16.32
CA GLY A 83 -9.14 3.57 15.90
C GLY A 83 -8.02 2.82 15.18
N ARG A 84 -8.19 1.53 14.88
CA ARG A 84 -7.25 0.79 14.01
C ARG A 84 -7.24 1.45 12.62
N LEU A 85 -6.44 2.49 12.43
CA LEU A 85 -6.01 2.92 11.11
C LEU A 85 -5.02 1.85 10.66
N GLY A 86 -5.38 1.04 9.66
CA GLY A 86 -4.37 0.34 8.90
C GLY A 86 -3.42 1.38 8.33
N ALA A 87 -2.17 1.44 8.79
CA ALA A 87 -1.23 2.46 8.30
C ALA A 87 -0.72 2.12 6.89
N ALA A 88 -0.70 0.82 6.57
CA ALA A 88 -0.22 0.29 5.32
C ALA A 88 -0.86 -1.06 4.98
N LEU A 89 -0.84 -1.38 3.68
CA LEU A 89 -1.32 -2.62 3.08
C LEU A 89 -0.34 -3.02 1.97
N ASN A 90 0.01 -4.30 1.90
CA ASN A 90 0.64 -4.89 0.72
C ASN A 90 -0.41 -5.65 -0.08
N VAL A 91 -0.44 -5.42 -1.39
CA VAL A 91 -1.06 -6.33 -2.35
C VAL A 91 0.08 -7.06 -3.05
N VAL A 92 0.19 -8.35 -2.79
CA VAL A 92 1.25 -9.21 -3.29
C VAL A 92 0.68 -9.99 -4.47
N TRP A 93 1.12 -9.67 -5.67
CA TRP A 93 0.74 -10.38 -6.90
C TRP A 93 1.64 -11.62 -7.06
N CYS A 94 1.03 -12.80 -7.14
CA CYS A 94 1.73 -14.05 -7.38
C CYS A 94 2.02 -14.16 -8.87
N LEU A 95 3.28 -13.98 -9.27
CA LEU A 95 3.66 -14.02 -10.68
C LEU A 95 3.98 -15.44 -11.15
N THR A 96 4.38 -16.30 -10.21
CA THR A 96 4.51 -17.76 -10.34
C THR A 96 3.56 -18.42 -9.33
N ASP A 97 3.44 -19.74 -9.40
CA ASP A 97 2.83 -20.51 -8.31
C ASP A 97 3.68 -20.33 -7.04
N VAL A 98 3.03 -20.23 -5.88
CA VAL A 98 3.68 -19.97 -4.59
C VAL A 98 3.32 -21.05 -3.61
N ARG A 99 4.34 -21.67 -3.01
CA ARG A 99 4.22 -22.79 -2.08
C ARG A 99 5.37 -22.79 -1.09
N GLU A 100 5.29 -23.64 -0.08
CA GLU A 100 6.32 -23.69 0.97
C GLU A 100 7.71 -23.97 0.38
N GLU A 101 7.81 -24.95 -0.51
CA GLU A 101 9.09 -25.48 -0.99
C GLU A 101 9.82 -24.48 -1.88
N ASN A 102 9.09 -23.62 -2.62
CA ASN A 102 9.70 -22.61 -3.48
C ASN A 102 9.95 -21.27 -2.77
N GLY A 103 9.75 -21.22 -1.44
CA GLY A 103 10.17 -20.09 -0.62
C GLY A 103 9.17 -18.93 -0.59
N THR A 104 7.87 -19.22 -0.70
CA THR A 104 6.80 -18.24 -0.52
C THR A 104 6.92 -17.46 0.79
N THR A 105 6.23 -16.32 0.86
CA THR A 105 6.13 -15.56 2.11
C THR A 105 5.38 -16.38 3.17
N GLN A 106 5.92 -16.41 4.38
CA GLN A 106 5.34 -17.11 5.53
C GLN A 106 4.85 -16.09 6.56
N TYR A 107 3.79 -16.42 7.29
CA TYR A 107 3.19 -15.56 8.31
C TYR A 107 2.82 -16.33 9.57
N ILE A 108 2.55 -15.61 10.67
CA ILE A 108 2.07 -16.23 11.91
C ILE A 108 0.55 -16.01 12.06
N PRO A 109 -0.29 -17.06 11.98
CA PRO A 109 -1.75 -16.93 12.07
C PRO A 109 -2.27 -16.27 13.34
N GLY A 110 -3.21 -15.33 13.19
CA GLY A 110 -3.90 -14.64 14.29
C GLY A 110 -3.02 -13.69 15.12
N ARG A 111 -1.75 -13.48 14.74
CA ARG A 111 -0.79 -12.66 15.48
C ARG A 111 -0.69 -11.21 15.01
N ASN A 112 -1.53 -10.82 14.05
CA ASN A 112 -1.80 -9.43 13.67
C ASN A 112 -2.25 -8.52 14.84
N ARG A 113 -2.54 -9.10 16.01
CA ARG A 113 -2.88 -8.41 17.27
C ARG A 113 -1.67 -8.06 18.13
N TRP A 114 -0.52 -8.72 17.96
CA TRP A 114 0.72 -8.35 18.63
C TRP A 114 1.17 -6.97 18.14
N ALA A 115 1.20 -6.01 19.05
CA ALA A 115 1.58 -4.63 18.78
C ALA A 115 3.10 -4.44 18.80
N TYR A 116 3.82 -5.27 19.56
CA TYR A 116 5.25 -5.07 19.82
C TYR A 116 6.06 -6.34 19.60
N ARG A 117 7.32 -6.16 19.18
CA ARG A 117 8.29 -7.27 18.99
C ARG A 117 8.45 -8.15 20.23
N GLY A 118 8.38 -7.57 21.43
CA GLY A 118 8.47 -8.33 22.68
C GLY A 118 7.33 -9.33 22.93
N GLN A 119 6.24 -9.26 22.16
CA GLN A 119 5.14 -10.23 22.22
C GLN A 119 5.35 -11.42 21.27
N VAL A 120 6.33 -11.33 20.36
CA VAL A 120 6.70 -12.43 19.47
C VAL A 120 7.54 -13.42 20.29
N PRO A 121 7.07 -14.66 20.48
CA PRO A 121 7.77 -15.63 21.30
C PRO A 121 9.03 -16.15 20.61
N ALA A 122 9.94 -16.76 21.38
CA ALA A 122 11.18 -17.30 20.84
C ALA A 122 10.95 -18.44 19.83
N ASN A 123 9.85 -19.19 19.98
CA ASN A 123 9.42 -20.25 19.06
C ASN A 123 8.60 -19.73 17.87
N ALA A 124 8.65 -18.42 17.57
CA ALA A 124 7.96 -17.86 16.41
C ALA A 124 8.26 -18.55 15.08
N PRO A 125 9.48 -19.06 14.80
CA PRO A 125 9.74 -19.84 13.61
C PRO A 125 8.85 -21.08 13.47
N ASP A 126 8.54 -21.76 14.58
CA ASP A 126 7.68 -22.96 14.58
C ASP A 126 6.19 -22.64 14.37
N LEU A 127 5.83 -21.35 14.39
CA LEU A 127 4.46 -20.87 14.22
C LEU A 127 4.19 -20.32 12.81
N LEU A 128 5.22 -20.30 11.95
CA LEU A 128 5.11 -19.80 10.59
C LEU A 128 4.33 -20.78 9.72
N VAL A 129 3.45 -20.23 8.88
CA VAL A 129 2.68 -20.95 7.87
C VAL A 129 2.90 -20.26 6.52
N PRO A 130 3.13 -20.99 5.41
CA PRO A 130 3.28 -20.41 4.09
C PRO A 130 1.98 -19.76 3.59
N PHE A 131 2.10 -18.72 2.77
CA PHE A 131 1.03 -18.36 1.84
C PHE A 131 1.12 -19.21 0.59
N GLU A 132 0.02 -19.86 0.22
CA GLU A 132 -0.05 -20.69 -0.97
C GLU A 132 -1.05 -20.12 -1.96
N GLY A 133 -0.78 -20.28 -3.25
CA GLY A 133 -1.59 -19.76 -4.32
C GLY A 133 -0.98 -20.04 -5.68
N GLU A 134 -1.75 -19.80 -6.74
CA GLU A 134 -1.29 -19.98 -8.10
C GLU A 134 -0.82 -18.67 -8.73
N ALA A 135 -0.08 -18.76 -9.83
CA ALA A 135 0.23 -17.61 -10.67
C ALA A 135 -1.07 -16.89 -11.07
N GLY A 136 -1.08 -15.56 -10.90
CA GLY A 136 -2.25 -14.70 -11.12
C GLY A 136 -3.11 -14.46 -9.88
N ASP A 137 -2.87 -15.17 -8.78
CA ASP A 137 -3.51 -14.87 -7.50
C ASP A 137 -2.93 -13.60 -6.87
N ALA A 138 -3.67 -13.01 -5.93
CA ALA A 138 -3.20 -11.92 -5.10
C ALA A 138 -3.35 -12.26 -3.61
N ILE A 139 -2.33 -11.97 -2.84
CA ILE A 139 -2.35 -12.02 -1.37
C ILE A 139 -2.35 -10.58 -0.86
N VAL A 140 -3.40 -10.19 -0.15
CA VAL A 140 -3.51 -8.88 0.48
C VAL A 140 -3.11 -9.01 1.94
N MET A 141 -2.18 -8.19 2.41
CA MET A 141 -1.63 -8.30 3.76
C MET A 141 -1.54 -6.93 4.43
N GLY A 142 -2.23 -6.77 5.56
CA GLY A 142 -2.14 -5.57 6.38
C GLY A 142 -0.75 -5.43 7.02
N GLY A 143 -0.28 -4.20 7.22
CA GLY A 143 1.04 -3.91 7.79
C GLY A 143 1.27 -4.36 9.24
N ARG A 144 0.31 -5.06 9.86
CA ARG A 144 0.40 -5.63 11.22
C ARG A 144 0.65 -7.13 11.23
N VAL A 145 0.59 -7.80 10.08
CA VAL A 145 0.89 -9.22 9.97
C VAL A 145 2.38 -9.40 10.22
N TRP A 146 2.72 -10.37 11.05
CA TRP A 146 4.10 -10.80 11.26
C TRP A 146 4.42 -11.83 10.19
N TYR A 147 5.37 -11.52 9.31
CA TYR A 147 5.75 -12.35 8.17
C TYR A 147 7.25 -12.33 7.92
N THR A 148 7.74 -13.34 7.20
CA THR A 148 9.11 -13.45 6.70
C THR A 148 9.10 -14.10 5.32
N SER A 149 10.17 -13.93 4.56
CA SER A 149 10.39 -14.75 3.35
C SER A 149 10.69 -16.19 3.76
N GLY A 150 10.14 -17.16 3.01
CA GLY A 150 10.50 -18.56 3.11
C GLY A 150 11.85 -18.85 2.45
N SER A 151 12.38 -20.05 2.71
CA SER A 151 13.57 -20.55 2.04
C SER A 151 13.16 -21.35 0.82
N ASN A 152 13.60 -20.95 -0.37
CA ASN A 152 13.43 -21.76 -1.56
C ASN A 152 14.41 -22.94 -1.50
N VAL A 153 13.88 -24.16 -1.47
CA VAL A 153 14.65 -25.41 -1.43
C VAL A 153 14.51 -26.23 -2.72
N THR A 154 13.80 -25.69 -3.72
CA THR A 154 13.68 -26.32 -5.04
C THR A 154 14.96 -26.12 -5.87
N GLU A 155 15.15 -26.98 -6.87
CA GLU A 155 16.36 -26.95 -7.71
C GLU A 155 16.27 -25.94 -8.86
N ASP A 156 15.08 -25.81 -9.47
CA ASP A 156 14.90 -25.16 -10.77
C ASP A 156 13.69 -24.21 -10.83
N GLU A 157 13.10 -23.85 -9.68
CA GLU A 157 11.95 -22.97 -9.63
C GLU A 157 12.22 -21.66 -8.88
N ASP A 158 11.68 -20.57 -9.43
CA ASP A 158 11.66 -19.26 -8.79
C ASP A 158 10.28 -18.98 -8.17
N CYS A 159 10.27 -18.34 -7.01
CA CYS A 159 9.05 -17.75 -6.41
C CYS A 159 9.04 -16.24 -6.69
N ALA A 160 8.37 -15.83 -7.76
CA ALA A 160 8.28 -14.42 -8.16
C ALA A 160 7.02 -13.77 -7.56
N LEU A 161 7.25 -12.79 -6.68
CA LEU A 161 6.22 -12.00 -6.01
C LEU A 161 6.40 -10.51 -6.31
N LEU A 162 5.32 -9.83 -6.68
CA LEU A 162 5.31 -8.38 -6.88
C LEU A 162 4.53 -7.70 -5.76
N PHE A 163 5.17 -6.75 -5.07
CA PHE A 163 4.57 -6.05 -3.94
C PHE A 163 4.08 -4.65 -4.34
N GLY A 164 2.77 -4.46 -4.36
CA GLY A 164 2.12 -3.15 -4.35
C GLY A 164 1.96 -2.66 -2.91
N TYR A 165 2.75 -1.68 -2.49
CA TYR A 165 2.69 -1.12 -1.14
C TYR A 165 1.84 0.15 -1.09
N TYR A 166 0.73 0.09 -0.36
CA TYR A 166 -0.23 1.17 -0.18
C TYR A 166 -0.17 1.68 1.26
N THR A 167 -0.33 2.98 1.45
CA THR A 167 -0.29 3.62 2.77
C THR A 167 -1.48 4.54 2.99
N ALA A 168 -1.83 4.77 4.24
CA ALA A 168 -2.74 5.85 4.59
C ALA A 168 -2.20 7.20 4.05
N PRO A 169 -3.05 8.15 3.62
CA PRO A 169 -2.59 9.39 3.01
C PRO A 169 -1.70 10.26 3.91
N ALA A 170 -1.81 10.11 5.24
CA ALA A 170 -0.97 10.82 6.21
C ALA A 170 0.43 10.21 6.38
N MET A 171 0.67 9.02 5.81
CA MET A 171 1.95 8.31 5.89
C MET A 171 2.78 8.57 4.63
N ARG A 172 4.10 8.66 4.81
CA ARG A 172 5.03 8.74 3.69
C ARG A 172 5.15 7.37 3.01
N GLN A 173 5.12 7.36 1.68
CA GLN A 173 5.39 6.16 0.88
C GLN A 173 6.86 5.73 0.96
N LEU A 174 7.13 4.44 0.70
CA LEU A 174 8.50 3.89 0.68
C LEU A 174 9.40 4.55 -0.38
N ALA A 175 8.82 4.91 -1.53
CA ALA A 175 9.51 5.64 -2.58
C ALA A 175 9.06 7.10 -2.63
N ASN A 176 10.00 8.00 -2.90
CA ASN A 176 9.69 9.39 -3.22
C ASN A 176 9.52 9.52 -4.74
N TRP A 177 8.31 9.32 -5.25
CA TRP A 177 8.06 9.29 -6.69
C TRP A 177 8.30 10.63 -7.38
N THR A 178 8.13 11.76 -6.68
CA THR A 178 8.48 13.08 -7.23
C THR A 178 9.95 13.19 -7.58
N ALA A 179 10.83 12.59 -6.76
CA ALA A 179 12.26 12.60 -6.97
C ALA A 179 12.77 11.44 -7.84
N LYS A 180 12.05 10.33 -7.89
CA LYS A 180 12.50 9.11 -8.57
C LYS A 180 11.93 8.93 -9.97
N SER A 181 10.69 9.35 -10.22
CA SER A 181 10.04 9.16 -11.51
C SER A 181 10.52 10.20 -12.54
N PRO A 182 10.89 9.81 -13.77
CA PRO A 182 11.20 10.74 -14.86
C PRO A 182 10.05 11.70 -15.16
N LYS A 183 10.38 12.95 -15.56
CA LYS A 183 9.38 14.00 -15.77
C LYS A 183 8.39 13.66 -16.89
N ASP A 184 8.87 13.07 -17.98
CA ASP A 184 8.06 12.61 -19.10
C ASP A 184 7.04 11.55 -18.66
N ILE A 185 7.44 10.60 -17.81
CA ILE A 185 6.51 9.65 -17.19
C ILE A 185 5.52 10.37 -16.29
N GLN A 186 5.96 11.26 -15.39
CA GLN A 186 5.05 12.01 -14.50
C GLN A 186 3.99 12.79 -15.30
N ASP A 187 4.39 13.41 -16.40
CA ASP A 187 3.52 14.23 -17.26
C ASP A 187 2.53 13.38 -18.07
N SER A 188 2.82 12.10 -18.32
CA SER A 188 1.90 11.18 -19.00
C SER A 188 0.88 10.51 -18.07
N LEU A 189 1.02 10.66 -16.75
CA LEU A 189 0.12 10.03 -15.78
C LEU A 189 -1.25 10.72 -15.71
N SER A 190 -2.29 9.92 -15.49
CA SER A 190 -3.62 10.45 -15.19
C SER A 190 -3.62 11.28 -13.89
N PRO A 191 -4.55 12.24 -13.73
CA PRO A 191 -4.67 13.01 -12.49
C PRO A 191 -4.79 12.13 -11.24
N GLU A 192 -5.52 11.02 -11.34
CA GLU A 192 -5.70 10.04 -10.26
C GLU A 192 -4.40 9.28 -9.94
N MET A 193 -3.63 8.84 -10.93
CA MET A 193 -2.35 8.17 -10.69
C MET A 193 -1.31 9.14 -10.10
N ARG A 194 -1.30 10.39 -10.58
CA ARG A 194 -0.48 11.46 -9.98
C ARG A 194 -0.86 11.73 -8.54
N GLU A 195 -2.14 11.60 -8.23
CA GLU A 195 -2.59 11.49 -6.86
C GLU A 195 -1.96 10.22 -6.26
N TRP A 196 -2.37 8.99 -6.51
CA TRP A 196 -1.82 7.84 -5.76
C TRP A 196 -0.29 7.74 -5.60
N LEU A 197 0.51 8.29 -6.52
CA LEU A 197 1.98 8.40 -6.40
C LEU A 197 2.51 9.64 -5.63
N GLY A 198 1.67 10.44 -4.97
CA GLY A 198 2.12 11.57 -4.15
C GLY A 198 2.63 12.78 -4.95
N LEU A 199 2.35 12.90 -6.25
CA LEU A 199 2.98 13.90 -7.14
C LEU A 199 2.33 15.29 -7.08
N ASN A 200 1.13 15.40 -6.50
CA ASN A 200 0.42 16.68 -6.42
C ASN A 200 0.87 17.50 -5.19
N PRO A 201 1.02 18.83 -5.27
CA PRO A 201 1.44 19.65 -4.12
C PRO A 201 0.34 19.91 -3.05
N GLY A 202 -0.87 19.35 -3.20
CA GLY A 202 -2.09 19.80 -2.49
C GLY A 202 -2.78 18.82 -1.53
N TRP A 203 -2.16 17.70 -1.15
CA TRP A 203 -2.78 16.60 -0.38
C TRP A 203 -3.45 16.98 0.94
N LYS A 204 -2.98 18.06 1.57
CA LYS A 204 -3.49 18.51 2.86
C LYS A 204 -5.01 18.79 2.82
N HIS A 205 -5.53 19.21 1.67
CA HIS A 205 -6.96 19.52 1.51
C HIS A 205 -7.89 18.32 1.66
N ARG A 206 -7.44 17.09 1.38
CA ARG A 206 -8.29 15.88 1.46
C ARG A 206 -8.24 15.22 2.85
N LEU A 207 -7.11 15.27 3.54
CA LEU A 207 -6.95 14.76 4.92
C LEU A 207 -7.71 15.59 5.95
N ASP A 208 -7.79 16.91 5.73
CA ASP A 208 -8.63 17.80 6.55
C ASP A 208 -10.13 17.63 6.24
N GLY A 209 -10.51 16.64 5.42
CA GLY A 209 -11.88 16.42 4.96
C GLY A 209 -12.42 17.69 4.32
N GLY A 210 -11.63 18.33 3.44
CA GLY A 210 -11.89 19.66 2.90
C GLY A 210 -13.38 19.90 2.69
N LEU A 211 -13.87 21.06 3.16
CA LEU A 211 -15.26 21.58 3.26
C LEU A 211 -16.47 20.74 2.79
N GLU A 212 -16.36 19.95 1.74
CA GLU A 212 -17.30 18.91 1.31
C GLU A 212 -17.52 17.80 2.37
N ALA A 213 -16.51 17.39 3.14
CA ALA A 213 -16.74 16.40 4.20
C ALA A 213 -17.51 17.01 5.39
N LEU A 214 -17.41 18.32 5.60
CA LEU A 214 -18.15 19.06 6.65
C LEU A 214 -19.66 19.06 6.39
N GLU A 215 -20.10 19.15 5.13
CA GLU A 215 -21.52 19.09 4.75
C GLU A 215 -22.11 17.70 5.00
N ARG A 216 -21.28 16.65 4.86
CA ARG A 216 -21.65 15.25 5.13
C ARG A 216 -21.71 14.92 6.63
N ILE A 217 -20.94 15.64 7.45
CA ILE A 217 -20.89 15.47 8.92
C ILE A 217 -21.91 16.40 9.60
N VAL A 218 -22.19 17.57 9.02
CA VAL A 218 -23.14 18.58 9.51
C VAL A 218 -24.02 19.05 8.34
N PRO A 219 -25.19 18.42 8.13
CA PRO A 219 -26.12 18.83 7.10
C PRO A 219 -26.55 20.29 7.30
N GLY A 220 -26.39 21.14 6.29
CA GLY A 220 -26.73 22.57 6.34
C GLY A 220 -25.58 23.53 6.71
N CYS A 221 -24.33 23.04 6.74
CA CYS A 221 -23.16 23.91 6.93
C CYS A 221 -22.87 24.71 5.64
N GLU A 222 -23.41 25.92 5.52
CA GLU A 222 -23.16 26.78 4.36
C GLU A 222 -21.72 27.33 4.31
N LYS A 223 -21.18 27.40 3.09
CA LYS A 223 -19.87 27.98 2.78
C LYS A 223 -19.83 29.46 3.14
N LYS A 224 -19.14 29.84 4.22
CA LYS A 224 -18.71 31.24 4.36
C LYS A 224 -17.60 31.53 3.35
N ASN A 225 -17.95 32.25 2.29
CA ASN A 225 -16.99 32.78 1.32
C ASN A 225 -15.88 33.56 2.06
N ARG A 226 -14.69 33.00 2.13
CA ARG A 226 -13.50 33.70 2.67
C ARG A 226 -12.92 34.64 1.61
N LYS A 227 -13.75 35.48 1.00
CA LYS A 227 -13.32 36.70 0.29
C LYS A 227 -13.55 37.89 1.23
N GLN A 228 -12.79 37.96 2.33
CA GLN A 228 -12.73 39.12 3.22
C GLN A 228 -11.64 38.93 4.29
N ARG A 229 -10.41 38.62 3.86
CA ARG A 229 -9.17 38.92 4.60
C ARG A 229 -8.05 39.09 3.58
N ALA A 230 -8.26 40.03 2.67
CA ALA A 230 -7.26 40.49 1.72
C ALA A 230 -6.91 41.95 2.01
N ASP A 231 -6.86 42.34 3.29
CA ASP A 231 -6.41 43.66 3.70
C ASP A 231 -5.28 43.52 4.73
N GLY A 232 -4.05 43.80 4.27
CA GLY A 232 -2.97 44.39 5.05
C GLY A 232 -2.32 43.57 6.17
N ASN A 233 -1.26 42.82 5.82
CA ASN A 233 0.04 42.66 6.52
C ASN A 233 0.56 41.22 6.43
N TYR A 234 1.26 40.91 5.34
CA TYR A 234 2.35 39.93 5.39
C TYR A 234 3.59 40.65 5.93
N LEU A 235 3.74 40.68 7.25
CA LEU A 235 5.03 40.92 7.88
C LEU A 235 5.64 39.55 8.21
N GLY A 236 6.83 39.27 7.66
CA GLY A 236 7.73 38.27 8.23
C GLY A 236 8.21 37.14 7.32
N ALA A 237 8.56 37.42 6.06
CA ALA A 237 9.56 36.61 5.35
C ALA A 237 10.52 37.58 4.67
N ARG A 238 11.44 38.16 5.45
CA ARG A 238 12.62 38.83 4.87
C ARG A 238 13.67 37.76 4.60
N ASP A 239 13.99 37.72 3.33
CA ASP A 239 15.04 36.97 2.65
C ASP A 239 16.41 37.23 3.31
N ASN A 240 17.13 36.18 3.70
CA ASN A 240 18.48 36.26 4.27
C ASN A 240 19.53 36.25 3.15
N ARG A 241 19.60 37.31 2.34
CA ARG A 241 20.73 37.55 1.42
C ARG A 241 21.04 39.05 1.33
N ALA A 242 22.35 39.34 1.41
CA ALA A 242 23.03 40.64 1.39
C ALA A 242 22.98 41.39 2.75
N GLU A 243 24.06 41.85 3.37
CA GLU A 243 25.49 41.94 3.02
C GLU A 243 26.26 42.12 4.34
N ASP A 244 27.46 41.54 4.42
CA ASP A 244 28.47 41.91 5.40
C ASP A 244 28.96 43.33 5.08
N GLU A 245 28.89 44.26 6.04
CA GLU A 245 29.84 45.36 6.31
C GLU A 245 29.40 46.21 7.52
#